data_AF-A0A9W6HUL4-F1
#
_entry.id   AF-A0A9W6HUL4-F1
#
_cell.length_a   1.000
_cell.length_b   1.000
_cell.length_c   1.000
_cell.angle_alpha   90.00
_cell.angle_beta   90.00
_cell.angle_gamma   90.00
#
_symmetry.space_group_name_H-M   'P 1'
#
loop_
_entity.id
_entity.type
_entity.pdbx_description
1 polymer ?
#
loop_
_entity_poly.entity_id
_entity_poly.type
_entity_poly.pdbx_seq_one_letter_code
_entity_poly.pdbx_strand_id
1 'polypeptide(L)'
;MVATRILIAELDSLAQATRFADRGARAATVELTGMLRLGMLVSGDILITDAMLLDGAYFLSLGPEGLLRELGAAYAHYPLTITGTYATLREGLRARRDDSSFLWSVPEIRSASGVPANIEAAWEEWLRAVEAGLISYEQQSGAGSSLRLGGMPIEHRDDADLAAAIAAAELSETRSRSVAFARIDGLGLSEEDSAPVRAWWNTAYLRMIAENVRADWVSFETDVRRPIVVREQDVELPISADFVDWARRSTPATISLAWDASRSQRLRLRERPTWGRMRDLAFVATQAGSVRTRRAVLTGSTAKVLIAIVVIVLALPQWDIGALDNPWTWVAFAGALLTTVPFDSLLALRSLLTRAPRARFVLYGRSSDG
;
A
#
# COMPACT_ATOMS: atom_id res chain seq x y z
N MET A 1 18.63 -9.39 -2.45
CA MET A 1 17.68 -9.07 -3.54
C MET A 1 16.35 -8.76 -2.89
N VAL A 2 15.85 -7.53 -3.07
CA VAL A 2 14.57 -7.04 -2.54
C VAL A 2 13.43 -7.82 -3.19
N ALA A 3 12.35 -8.13 -2.46
CA ALA A 3 11.26 -8.89 -3.04
C ALA A 3 10.51 -8.08 -4.10
N THR A 4 10.09 -8.74 -5.17
CA THR A 4 9.34 -8.10 -6.28
C THR A 4 7.85 -7.97 -5.99
N ARG A 5 7.40 -8.41 -4.81
CA ARG A 5 6.01 -8.50 -4.38
C ARG A 5 5.84 -7.99 -2.97
N ILE A 6 4.66 -7.45 -2.66
CA ILE A 6 4.39 -6.81 -1.38
C ILE A 6 3.12 -7.34 -0.72
N LEU A 7 3.11 -7.37 0.60
CA LEU A 7 1.91 -7.51 1.42
C LEU A 7 1.49 -6.13 1.95
N ILE A 8 0.19 -5.89 2.06
CA ILE A 8 -0.34 -4.68 2.69
C ILE A 8 -0.97 -5.11 4.01
N ALA A 9 -0.45 -4.59 5.12
CA ALA A 9 -0.89 -4.97 6.47
C ALA A 9 -2.39 -4.77 6.68
N GLU A 10 -2.94 -3.69 6.14
CA GLU A 10 -4.33 -3.26 6.27
C GLU A 10 -5.31 -4.11 5.47
N LEU A 11 -4.80 -4.98 4.58
CA LEU A 11 -5.59 -6.01 3.91
C LEU A 11 -5.75 -7.27 4.75
N ASP A 12 -5.30 -7.27 6.00
CA ASP A 12 -5.69 -8.30 6.94
C ASP A 12 -7.20 -8.32 7.19
N SER A 13 -7.83 -9.51 7.30
CA SER A 13 -9.30 -9.62 7.42
C SER A 13 -9.85 -8.89 8.64
N LEU A 14 -9.14 -8.91 9.78
CA LEU A 14 -9.55 -8.17 10.97
C LEU A 14 -9.37 -6.66 10.77
N ALA A 15 -8.24 -6.24 10.20
CA ALA A 15 -7.96 -4.84 9.91
C ALA A 15 -8.98 -4.24 8.93
N GLN A 16 -9.48 -5.06 7.99
CA GLN A 16 -10.60 -4.70 7.11
C GLN A 16 -11.91 -4.60 7.90
N ALA A 17 -12.25 -5.61 8.69
CA ALA A 17 -13.49 -5.64 9.48
C ALA A 17 -13.60 -4.44 10.43
N THR A 18 -12.53 -4.10 11.15
CA THR A 18 -12.47 -2.91 12.02
C THR A 18 -12.71 -1.62 11.22
N ARG A 19 -12.07 -1.44 10.05
CA ARG A 19 -12.31 -0.26 9.21
C ARG A 19 -13.75 -0.16 8.71
N PHE A 20 -14.35 -1.29 8.33
CA PHE A 20 -15.74 -1.35 7.89
C PHE A 20 -16.70 -0.99 9.03
N ALA A 21 -16.42 -1.46 10.25
CA ALA A 21 -17.19 -1.12 11.44
C ALA A 21 -17.06 0.38 11.81
N ASP A 22 -15.82 0.90 11.83
CA ASP A 22 -15.54 2.25 12.33
C ASP A 22 -15.91 3.36 11.33
N ARG A 23 -15.71 3.12 10.03
CA ARG A 23 -15.82 4.15 8.97
C ARG A 23 -16.99 3.94 8.03
N GLY A 24 -17.63 2.77 8.10
CA GLY A 24 -18.63 2.32 7.15
C GLY A 24 -18.03 1.81 5.84
N ALA A 25 -18.78 0.95 5.15
CA ALA A 25 -18.31 0.21 3.97
C ALA A 25 -17.72 1.11 2.89
N ARG A 26 -18.42 2.19 2.48
CA ARG A 26 -17.96 3.06 1.39
C ARG A 26 -16.61 3.73 1.69
N ALA A 27 -16.43 4.27 2.90
CA ALA A 27 -15.20 4.96 3.26
C ALA A 27 -14.04 3.97 3.40
N ALA A 28 -14.28 2.81 4.00
CA ALA A 28 -13.31 1.73 4.13
C ALA A 28 -12.87 1.19 2.76
N THR A 29 -13.81 1.00 1.81
CA THR A 29 -13.49 0.62 0.44
C THR A 29 -12.58 1.64 -0.23
N VAL A 30 -12.94 2.93 -0.22
CA VAL A 30 -12.11 4.00 -0.84
C VAL A 30 -10.69 4.02 -0.25
N GLU A 31 -10.57 3.87 1.06
CA GLU A 31 -9.30 3.85 1.74
C GLU A 31 -8.43 2.64 1.35
N LEU A 32 -8.97 1.43 1.45
CA LEU A 32 -8.26 0.19 1.15
C LEU A 32 -7.92 0.09 -0.35
N THR A 33 -8.80 0.57 -1.22
CA THR A 33 -8.50 0.74 -2.65
C THR A 33 -7.31 1.69 -2.85
N GLY A 34 -7.24 2.81 -2.12
CA GLY A 34 -6.10 3.72 -2.16
C GLY A 34 -4.78 3.04 -1.77
N MET A 35 -4.81 2.21 -0.72
CA MET A 35 -3.64 1.44 -0.25
C MET A 35 -3.20 0.40 -1.29
N LEU A 36 -4.15 -0.32 -1.90
CA LEU A 36 -3.88 -1.26 -2.99
C LEU A 36 -3.29 -0.57 -4.23
N ARG A 37 -3.81 0.59 -4.60
CA ARG A 37 -3.27 1.39 -5.71
C ARG A 37 -1.82 1.79 -5.46
N LEU A 38 -1.48 2.20 -4.24
CA LEU A 38 -0.08 2.48 -3.85
C LEU A 38 0.77 1.23 -3.93
N GLY A 39 0.24 0.12 -3.43
CA GLY A 39 0.92 -1.15 -3.52
C GLY A 39 1.26 -1.55 -4.97
N MET A 40 0.31 -1.37 -5.87
CA MET A 40 0.48 -1.60 -7.30
C MET A 40 1.53 -0.65 -7.91
N LEU A 41 1.57 0.60 -7.46
CA LEU A 41 2.54 1.59 -7.94
C LEU A 41 3.96 1.36 -7.42
N VAL A 42 4.12 0.82 -6.21
CA VAL A 42 5.43 0.52 -5.61
C VAL A 42 5.97 -0.80 -6.14
N SER A 43 5.14 -1.84 -6.16
CA SER A 43 5.57 -3.20 -6.45
C SER A 43 5.11 -3.68 -7.82
N GLY A 44 3.85 -3.44 -8.19
CA GLY A 44 3.24 -4.03 -9.40
C GLY A 44 2.80 -5.48 -9.25
N ASP A 45 3.23 -6.16 -8.18
CA ASP A 45 2.72 -7.46 -7.73
C ASP A 45 2.39 -7.35 -6.24
N ILE A 46 1.10 -7.50 -5.92
CA ILE A 46 0.57 -7.45 -4.57
C ILE A 46 0.17 -8.86 -4.19
N LEU A 47 0.75 -9.33 -3.11
CA LEU A 47 0.43 -10.62 -2.54
C LEU A 47 -0.67 -10.44 -1.49
N ILE A 48 -1.62 -11.36 -1.46
CA ILE A 48 -2.60 -11.50 -0.37
C ILE A 48 -2.73 -12.97 0.01
N THR A 49 -3.07 -13.27 1.25
CA THR A 49 -3.37 -14.64 1.64
C THR A 49 -4.80 -15.03 1.27
N ASP A 50 -5.05 -16.31 1.11
CA ASP A 50 -6.39 -16.85 0.97
C ASP A 50 -7.31 -16.47 2.15
N ALA A 51 -6.79 -16.39 3.38
CA ALA A 51 -7.54 -15.87 4.52
C ALA A 51 -7.91 -14.39 4.36
N MET A 52 -6.97 -13.53 3.94
CA MET A 52 -7.25 -12.12 3.67
C MET A 52 -8.33 -11.93 2.61
N LEU A 53 -8.35 -12.81 1.61
CA LEU A 53 -9.32 -12.78 0.52
C LEU A 53 -10.70 -13.29 0.96
N LEU A 54 -10.75 -14.49 1.55
CA LEU A 54 -12.00 -15.21 1.84
C LEU A 54 -12.71 -14.69 3.09
N ASP A 55 -11.98 -14.07 4.02
CA ASP A 55 -12.54 -13.47 5.24
C ASP A 55 -12.45 -11.93 5.23
N GLY A 56 -11.99 -11.33 4.13
CA GLY A 56 -11.83 -9.90 4.02
C GLY A 56 -13.10 -9.18 3.60
N ALA A 57 -13.70 -8.37 4.47
CA ALA A 57 -14.88 -7.55 4.15
C ALA A 57 -14.70 -6.70 2.88
N TYR A 58 -13.49 -6.22 2.59
CA TYR A 58 -13.18 -5.47 1.38
C TYR A 58 -13.24 -6.33 0.11
N PHE A 59 -12.63 -7.51 0.12
CA PHE A 59 -12.63 -8.41 -1.04
C PHE A 59 -13.99 -9.04 -1.28
N LEU A 60 -14.72 -9.35 -0.22
CA LEU A 60 -16.08 -9.90 -0.30
C LEU A 60 -17.10 -8.86 -0.79
N SER A 61 -16.87 -7.57 -0.52
CA SER A 61 -17.76 -6.50 -0.99
C SER A 61 -17.53 -6.10 -2.45
N LEU A 62 -16.29 -6.17 -2.95
CA LEU A 62 -15.97 -5.78 -4.33
C LEU A 62 -16.02 -6.93 -5.34
N GLY A 63 -15.62 -8.13 -4.92
CA GLY A 63 -15.34 -9.22 -5.84
C GLY A 63 -14.13 -8.94 -6.77
N PRO A 64 -13.75 -9.90 -7.62
CA PRO A 64 -12.61 -9.76 -8.50
C PRO A 64 -12.81 -8.67 -9.58
N GLU A 65 -13.99 -8.58 -10.17
CA GLU A 65 -14.28 -7.59 -11.22
C GLU A 65 -14.34 -6.17 -10.68
N GLY A 66 -14.98 -5.99 -9.52
CA GLY A 66 -15.05 -4.70 -8.84
C GLY A 66 -13.66 -4.21 -8.46
N LEU A 67 -12.80 -5.10 -7.98
CA LEU A 67 -11.42 -4.75 -7.68
C LEU A 67 -10.65 -4.27 -8.92
N LEU A 68 -10.70 -5.02 -10.04
CA LEU A 68 -10.01 -4.60 -11.27
C LEU A 68 -10.47 -3.24 -11.76
N ARG A 69 -11.78 -3.00 -11.73
CA ARG A 69 -12.39 -1.72 -12.10
C ARG A 69 -11.83 -0.58 -11.26
N GLU A 70 -11.72 -0.79 -9.95
CA GLU A 70 -11.17 0.22 -9.03
C GLU A 70 -9.66 0.45 -9.21
N LEU A 71 -8.90 -0.57 -9.62
CA LEU A 71 -7.47 -0.45 -9.86
C LEU A 71 -7.14 0.12 -11.25
N GLY A 72 -8.11 0.21 -12.16
CA GLY A 72 -7.87 0.61 -13.55
C GLY A 72 -6.99 -0.41 -14.28
N ALA A 73 -7.03 -1.66 -13.82
CA ALA A 73 -6.27 -2.78 -14.35
C ALA A 73 -7.13 -3.59 -15.34
N ALA A 74 -6.47 -4.41 -16.14
CA ALA A 74 -7.11 -5.37 -17.02
C ALA A 74 -6.77 -6.79 -16.55
N TYR A 75 -7.63 -7.76 -16.87
CA TYR A 75 -7.40 -9.18 -16.52
C TYR A 75 -6.05 -9.72 -17.00
N ALA A 76 -5.53 -9.23 -18.13
CA ALA A 76 -4.22 -9.61 -18.63
C ALA A 76 -3.06 -9.27 -17.67
N HIS A 77 -3.28 -8.35 -16.73
CA HIS A 77 -2.30 -7.91 -15.74
C HIS A 77 -2.98 -7.72 -14.39
N TYR A 78 -3.58 -8.79 -13.86
CA TYR A 78 -4.16 -8.76 -12.51
C TYR A 78 -3.03 -8.53 -11.49
N PRO A 79 -3.05 -7.44 -10.70
CA PRO A 79 -1.93 -7.07 -9.82
C PRO A 79 -1.91 -7.86 -8.50
N LEU A 80 -2.79 -8.86 -8.35
CA LEU A 80 -2.89 -9.71 -7.17
C LEU A 80 -2.38 -11.11 -7.46
N THR A 81 -1.55 -11.59 -6.55
CA THR A 81 -1.23 -13.00 -6.39
C THR A 81 -1.81 -13.47 -5.06
N ILE A 82 -2.63 -14.51 -5.09
CA ILE A 82 -3.20 -15.12 -3.89
C ILE A 82 -2.26 -16.24 -3.45
N THR A 83 -2.05 -16.38 -2.14
CA THR A 83 -1.26 -17.48 -1.60
C THR A 83 -1.96 -18.17 -0.43
N GLY A 84 -1.80 -19.49 -0.33
CA GLY A 84 -2.40 -20.27 0.74
C GLY A 84 -1.63 -21.56 1.03
N THR A 85 -1.98 -22.22 2.12
CA THR A 85 -1.32 -23.46 2.56
C THR A 85 -1.77 -24.69 1.76
N TYR A 86 -2.95 -24.62 1.14
CA TYR A 86 -3.57 -25.71 0.39
C TYR A 86 -3.18 -25.66 -1.09
N ALA A 87 -3.41 -26.75 -1.83
CA ALA A 87 -3.05 -26.80 -3.24
C ALA A 87 -3.93 -25.90 -4.11
N THR A 88 -5.18 -25.68 -3.67
CA THR A 88 -6.13 -24.77 -4.34
C THR A 88 -6.83 -23.85 -3.36
N LEU A 89 -7.29 -22.69 -3.84
CA LEU A 89 -8.11 -21.77 -3.06
C LEU A 89 -9.40 -22.45 -2.56
N ARG A 90 -10.00 -23.33 -3.36
CA ARG A 90 -11.22 -24.08 -3.03
C ARG A 90 -11.01 -25.02 -1.85
N GLU A 91 -9.90 -25.76 -1.85
CA GLU A 91 -9.51 -26.60 -0.71
C GLU A 91 -9.29 -25.76 0.56
N GLY A 92 -8.62 -24.61 0.42
CA GLY A 92 -8.40 -23.69 1.54
C GLY A 92 -9.68 -23.09 2.11
N LEU A 93 -10.70 -22.84 1.28
CA LEU A 93 -12.01 -22.41 1.74
C LEU A 93 -12.73 -23.54 2.50
N ARG A 94 -12.76 -24.76 1.94
CA ARG A 94 -13.40 -25.92 2.56
C ARG A 94 -12.79 -26.22 3.92
N ALA A 95 -11.46 -26.29 3.99
CA ALA A 95 -10.77 -26.57 5.23
C ALA A 95 -11.07 -25.55 6.34
N ARG A 96 -11.22 -24.26 6.00
CA ARG A 96 -11.62 -23.22 6.96
C ARG A 96 -13.08 -23.28 7.39
N ARG A 97 -13.97 -23.72 6.50
CA ARG A 97 -15.39 -23.95 6.85
C ARG A 97 -15.53 -25.13 7.81
N ASP A 98 -14.72 -26.16 7.61
CA ASP A 98 -14.75 -27.38 8.42
C ASP A 98 -14.00 -27.22 9.75
N ASP A 99 -13.12 -26.22 9.87
CA ASP A 99 -12.39 -25.88 11.09
C ASP A 99 -13.25 -25.03 12.04
N SER A 100 -13.82 -25.69 13.06
CA SER A 100 -14.61 -25.02 14.11
C SER A 100 -13.81 -24.03 14.98
N SER A 101 -12.47 -24.07 14.92
CA SER A 101 -11.60 -23.13 15.64
C SER A 101 -11.27 -21.87 14.82
N PHE A 102 -11.60 -21.86 13.52
CA PHE A 102 -11.40 -20.70 12.66
C PHE A 102 -12.40 -19.60 13.03
N LEU A 103 -11.88 -18.42 13.36
CA LEU A 103 -12.71 -17.26 13.71
C LEU A 103 -12.77 -16.32 12.51
N TRP A 104 -13.94 -16.28 11.86
CA TRP A 104 -14.22 -15.34 10.79
C TRP A 104 -14.23 -13.91 11.33
N SER A 105 -13.58 -12.98 10.66
CA SER A 105 -13.56 -11.56 11.00
C SER A 105 -14.87 -10.88 10.60
N VAL A 106 -15.50 -11.36 9.53
CA VAL A 106 -16.77 -10.83 9.00
C VAL A 106 -17.92 -11.14 9.98
N PRO A 107 -18.59 -10.12 10.54
CA PRO A 107 -19.65 -10.31 11.54
C PRO A 107 -20.82 -11.18 11.06
N GLU A 108 -21.17 -11.08 9.78
CA GLU A 108 -22.28 -11.81 9.16
C GLU A 108 -22.06 -13.32 9.15
N ILE A 109 -20.80 -13.77 9.04
CA ILE A 109 -20.46 -15.20 9.10
C ILE A 109 -20.48 -15.70 10.54
N ARG A 110 -19.98 -14.90 11.50
CA ARG A 110 -19.94 -15.27 12.93
C ARG A 110 -21.31 -15.42 13.57
N SER A 111 -22.26 -14.59 13.15
CA SER A 111 -23.59 -14.48 13.78
C SER A 111 -24.62 -15.41 13.16
N ALA A 112 -24.36 -15.96 11.98
CA ALA A 112 -25.29 -16.80 11.26
C ALA A 112 -25.09 -18.30 11.59
N SER A 113 -26.19 -19.07 11.54
CA SER A 113 -26.16 -20.53 11.66
C SER A 113 -25.53 -21.24 10.44
N GLY A 114 -25.12 -20.47 9.44
CA GLY A 114 -24.47 -20.90 8.19
C GLY A 114 -23.94 -19.69 7.44
N VAL A 115 -23.24 -19.92 6.32
CA VAL A 115 -22.68 -18.82 5.54
C VAL A 115 -23.79 -18.12 4.75
N PRO A 116 -23.92 -16.77 4.84
CA PRO A 116 -24.90 -16.03 4.05
C PRO A 116 -24.70 -16.20 2.54
N ALA A 117 -25.80 -16.26 1.78
CA ALA A 117 -25.77 -16.52 0.34
C ALA A 117 -24.94 -15.50 -0.46
N ASN A 118 -24.91 -14.23 -0.04
CA ASN A 118 -24.09 -13.20 -0.67
C ASN A 118 -22.58 -13.44 -0.48
N ILE A 119 -22.18 -14.01 0.66
CA ILE A 119 -20.78 -14.37 0.93
C ILE A 119 -20.40 -15.60 0.11
N GLU A 120 -21.27 -16.61 0.05
CA GLU A 120 -21.02 -17.79 -0.81
C GLU A 120 -20.90 -17.37 -2.28
N ALA A 121 -21.76 -16.49 -2.77
CA ALA A 121 -21.66 -15.96 -4.13
C ALA A 121 -20.33 -15.23 -4.38
N ALA A 122 -19.88 -14.39 -3.44
CA ALA A 122 -18.60 -13.70 -3.53
C ALA A 122 -17.41 -14.68 -3.55
N TRP A 123 -17.44 -15.73 -2.72
CA TRP A 123 -16.42 -16.79 -2.76
C TRP A 123 -16.39 -17.49 -4.12
N GLU A 124 -17.56 -17.86 -4.67
CA GLU A 124 -17.64 -18.50 -5.97
C GLU A 124 -17.15 -17.60 -7.12
N GLU A 125 -17.27 -16.27 -7.01
CA GLU A 125 -16.65 -15.34 -7.96
C GLU A 125 -15.12 -15.39 -7.89
N TRP A 126 -14.53 -15.35 -6.70
CA TRP A 126 -13.09 -15.44 -6.52
C TRP A 126 -12.53 -16.81 -6.96
N LEU A 127 -13.22 -17.89 -6.61
CA LEU A 127 -12.85 -19.24 -7.05
C LEU A 127 -12.86 -19.36 -8.56
N ARG A 128 -13.92 -18.90 -9.23
CA ARG A 128 -13.99 -18.89 -10.71
C ARG A 128 -12.88 -18.06 -11.33
N ALA A 129 -12.53 -16.90 -10.76
CA ALA A 129 -11.45 -16.06 -11.28
C ALA A 129 -10.08 -16.75 -11.19
N VAL A 130 -9.79 -17.45 -10.09
CA VAL A 130 -8.57 -18.25 -9.93
C VAL A 130 -8.57 -19.46 -10.86
N GLU A 131 -9.68 -20.21 -10.93
CA GLU A 131 -9.80 -21.42 -11.75
C GLU A 131 -9.74 -21.12 -13.25
N ALA A 132 -10.23 -19.95 -13.67
CA ALA A 132 -10.08 -19.45 -15.04
C ALA A 132 -8.67 -18.92 -15.35
N GLY A 133 -7.76 -18.92 -14.37
CA GLY A 133 -6.39 -18.41 -14.53
C GLY A 133 -6.30 -16.89 -14.65
N LEU A 134 -7.35 -16.15 -14.28
CA LEU A 134 -7.37 -14.69 -14.28
C LEU A 134 -6.58 -14.11 -13.11
N ILE A 135 -6.47 -14.88 -12.02
CA ILE A 135 -5.74 -14.50 -10.80
C ILE A 135 -4.82 -15.66 -10.42
N SER A 136 -3.55 -15.36 -10.20
CA SER A 136 -2.57 -16.35 -9.79
C SER A 136 -2.86 -16.84 -8.37
N TYR A 137 -2.78 -18.16 -8.17
CA TYR A 137 -2.77 -18.79 -6.87
C TYR A 137 -1.46 -19.56 -6.68
N GLU A 138 -0.75 -19.26 -5.60
CA GLU A 138 0.50 -19.91 -5.24
C GLU A 138 0.36 -20.65 -3.90
N GLN A 139 0.55 -21.97 -3.93
CA GLN A 139 0.71 -22.71 -2.68
C GLN A 139 2.00 -22.27 -1.99
N GLN A 140 1.90 -21.93 -0.71
CA GLN A 140 3.05 -21.68 0.14
C GLN A 140 3.90 -22.95 0.19
N SER A 141 5.15 -22.87 -0.28
CA SER A 141 5.99 -24.04 -0.47
C SER A 141 6.20 -24.80 0.84
N GLY A 142 5.68 -26.03 0.87
CA GLY A 142 5.77 -27.01 1.95
C GLY A 142 4.40 -27.48 2.41
N ALA A 143 3.92 -28.59 1.82
CA ALA A 143 2.76 -29.30 2.35
C ALA A 143 3.02 -29.65 3.82
N GLY A 144 2.28 -29.01 4.73
CA GLY A 144 2.49 -29.19 6.17
C GLY A 144 3.76 -28.56 6.75
N SER A 145 4.53 -27.75 6.00
CA SER A 145 5.58 -26.97 6.65
C SER A 145 4.91 -25.86 7.45
N SER A 146 5.02 -25.95 8.76
CA SER A 146 4.65 -24.85 9.62
C SER A 146 5.26 -23.54 9.13
N LEU A 147 4.47 -22.46 9.09
CA LEU A 147 4.98 -21.09 8.91
C LEU A 147 6.27 -20.96 9.71
N ARG A 148 7.40 -20.76 9.01
CA ARG A 148 8.69 -20.65 9.67
C ARG A 148 8.63 -19.38 10.49
N LEU A 149 8.62 -19.56 11.80
CA LEU A 149 8.95 -18.48 12.71
C LEU A 149 10.45 -18.25 12.51
N GLY A 150 10.82 -17.17 11.82
CA GLY A 150 12.14 -16.59 12.06
C GLY A 150 12.28 -16.27 13.55
N GLY A 151 13.51 -16.18 14.05
CA GLY A 151 13.73 -15.66 15.41
C GLY A 151 12.93 -14.37 15.59
N MET A 152 12.23 -14.26 16.73
CA MET A 152 11.44 -13.07 17.07
C MET A 152 12.27 -11.84 16.71
N PRO A 153 11.77 -10.89 15.92
CA PRO A 153 12.56 -9.71 15.64
C PRO A 153 12.60 -8.90 16.93
N ILE A 154 13.76 -8.95 17.56
CA ILE A 154 14.06 -8.26 18.81
C ILE A 154 14.29 -6.81 18.45
N GLU A 155 13.30 -5.96 18.73
CA GLU A 155 13.57 -4.62 19.27
C GLU A 155 12.31 -4.11 20.01
N HIS A 156 12.13 -4.60 21.23
CA HIS A 156 11.50 -3.83 22.31
C HIS A 156 12.57 -3.62 23.36
N ARG A 157 13.45 -2.65 23.13
CA ARG A 157 14.57 -2.39 24.06
C ARG A 157 14.10 -1.88 25.43
N ASP A 158 12.88 -1.33 25.54
CA ASP A 158 12.50 -0.53 26.71
C ASP A 158 11.10 -0.82 27.33
N ASP A 159 10.35 -1.84 26.88
CA ASP A 159 9.01 -2.16 27.45
C ASP A 159 8.98 -3.57 28.06
N ALA A 160 9.29 -3.65 29.36
CA ALA A 160 9.35 -4.90 30.10
C ALA A 160 7.98 -5.56 30.29
N ASP A 161 6.91 -4.77 30.38
CA ASP A 161 5.55 -5.27 30.62
C ASP A 161 5.01 -5.93 29.36
N LEU A 162 5.23 -5.32 28.19
CA LEU A 162 4.92 -5.93 26.90
C LEU A 162 5.68 -7.25 26.68
N ALA A 163 6.97 -7.27 27.01
CA ALA A 163 7.79 -8.48 26.89
C ALA A 163 7.28 -9.61 27.81
N ALA A 164 6.89 -9.29 29.04
CA ALA A 164 6.32 -10.23 29.98
C ALA A 164 4.97 -10.79 29.48
N ALA A 165 4.09 -9.95 28.94
CA ALA A 165 2.82 -10.39 28.37
C ALA A 165 3.00 -11.31 27.15
N ILE A 166 3.93 -11.00 26.26
CA ILE A 166 4.26 -11.84 25.09
C ILE A 166 4.74 -13.23 25.52
N ALA A 167 5.63 -13.29 26.52
CA ALA A 167 6.14 -14.54 27.06
C ALA A 167 5.03 -15.35 27.78
N ALA A 168 4.22 -14.69 28.62
CA ALA A 168 3.14 -15.32 29.36
C ALA A 168 2.07 -15.93 28.44
N ALA A 169 1.76 -15.29 27.31
CA ALA A 169 0.83 -15.81 26.32
C ALA A 169 1.48 -16.73 25.27
N GLU A 170 2.76 -17.11 25.42
CA GLU A 170 3.48 -17.99 24.49
C GLU A 170 3.32 -17.57 23.00
N LEU A 171 3.31 -16.25 22.76
CA LEU A 171 2.95 -15.70 21.47
C LEU A 171 4.01 -15.95 20.40
N SER A 172 5.26 -16.14 20.82
CA SER A 172 6.39 -16.51 19.98
C SER A 172 6.18 -17.83 19.23
N GLU A 173 5.38 -18.75 19.77
CA GLU A 173 5.11 -20.08 19.20
C GLU A 173 3.74 -20.14 18.49
N THR A 174 2.94 -19.08 18.63
CA THR A 174 1.55 -19.09 18.19
C THR A 174 1.41 -18.65 16.74
N ARG A 175 0.91 -19.56 15.89
CA ARG A 175 0.80 -19.35 14.43
C ARG A 175 -0.61 -19.02 13.94
N SER A 176 -1.61 -19.25 14.79
CA SER A 176 -3.01 -18.94 14.51
C SER A 176 -3.41 -17.68 15.25
N ARG A 177 -4.00 -16.71 14.55
CA ARG A 177 -4.51 -15.48 15.15
C ARG A 177 -5.56 -15.77 16.22
N SER A 178 -6.50 -16.66 15.93
CA SER A 178 -7.55 -17.03 16.90
C SER A 178 -6.95 -17.53 18.21
N VAL A 179 -5.90 -18.37 18.10
CA VAL A 179 -5.20 -18.90 19.28
C VAL A 179 -4.42 -17.79 19.99
N ALA A 180 -3.73 -16.92 19.25
CA ALA A 180 -2.97 -15.81 19.83
C ALA A 180 -3.88 -14.86 20.61
N PHE A 181 -5.01 -14.50 20.03
CA PHE A 181 -5.96 -13.57 20.65
C PHE A 181 -6.64 -14.21 21.85
N ALA A 182 -7.05 -15.48 21.75
CA ALA A 182 -7.58 -16.21 22.92
C ALA A 182 -6.56 -16.29 24.06
N ARG A 183 -5.26 -16.47 23.76
CA ARG A 183 -4.18 -16.47 24.75
C ARG A 183 -3.98 -15.09 25.38
N ILE A 184 -4.00 -14.01 24.58
CA ILE A 184 -3.91 -12.63 25.08
C ILE A 184 -5.10 -12.31 25.99
N ASP A 185 -6.31 -12.65 25.57
CA ASP A 185 -7.54 -12.39 26.33
C ASP A 185 -7.56 -13.18 27.64
N GLY A 186 -6.99 -14.40 27.61
CA GLY A 186 -6.80 -15.24 28.79
C GLY A 186 -5.84 -14.67 29.85
N LEU A 187 -5.03 -13.66 29.51
CA LEU A 187 -4.17 -12.97 30.48
C LEU A 187 -4.95 -12.03 31.41
N GLY A 188 -6.20 -11.68 31.07
CA GLY A 188 -7.01 -10.74 31.86
C GLY A 188 -6.49 -9.30 31.87
N LEU A 189 -5.72 -8.93 30.85
CA LEU A 189 -5.21 -7.57 30.65
C LEU A 189 -6.35 -6.59 30.34
N SER A 190 -6.14 -5.30 30.65
CA SER A 190 -7.06 -4.25 30.19
C SER A 190 -7.00 -4.12 28.65
N GLU A 191 -7.99 -3.46 28.03
CA GLU A 191 -7.93 -3.18 26.58
C GLU A 191 -6.74 -2.27 26.24
N GLU A 192 -6.37 -1.36 27.14
CA GLU A 192 -5.21 -0.48 26.98
C GLU A 192 -3.89 -1.27 26.96
N ASP A 193 -3.77 -2.30 27.80
CA ASP A 193 -2.56 -3.14 27.90
C ASP A 193 -2.51 -4.24 26.84
N SER A 194 -3.66 -4.79 26.43
CA SER A 194 -3.74 -5.84 25.42
C SER A 194 -3.59 -5.30 23.99
N ALA A 195 -3.96 -4.04 23.73
CA ALA A 195 -3.85 -3.44 22.41
C ALA A 195 -2.40 -3.41 21.87
N PRO A 196 -1.38 -2.98 22.64
CA PRO A 196 0.03 -3.08 22.24
C PRO A 196 0.49 -4.51 21.95
N VAL A 197 0.06 -5.49 22.77
CA VAL A 197 0.41 -6.92 22.58
C VAL A 197 -0.18 -7.46 21.27
N ARG A 198 -1.46 -7.15 21.00
CA ARG A 198 -2.14 -7.52 19.75
C ARG A 198 -1.50 -6.84 18.53
N ALA A 199 -1.15 -5.56 18.64
CA ALA A 199 -0.49 -4.81 17.57
C ALA A 199 0.90 -5.40 17.25
N TRP A 200 1.68 -5.72 18.28
CA TRP A 200 2.95 -6.41 18.12
C TRP A 200 2.77 -7.76 17.43
N TRP A 201 1.87 -8.61 17.92
CA TRP A 201 1.66 -9.95 17.36
C TRP A 201 1.20 -9.89 15.90
N ASN A 202 0.29 -8.97 15.56
CA ASN A 202 -0.14 -8.76 14.18
C ASN A 202 1.03 -8.38 13.26
N THR A 203 1.92 -7.52 13.73
CA THR A 203 3.11 -7.11 12.96
C THR A 203 4.09 -8.27 12.78
N ALA A 204 4.34 -9.03 13.84
CA ALA A 204 5.17 -10.23 13.80
C ALA A 204 4.57 -11.30 12.86
N TYR A 205 3.26 -11.49 12.92
CA TYR A 205 2.51 -12.41 12.06
C TYR A 205 2.58 -12.02 10.58
N LEU A 206 2.37 -10.75 10.25
CA LEU A 206 2.48 -10.25 8.88
C LEU A 206 3.90 -10.40 8.35
N ARG A 207 4.91 -10.08 9.16
CA ARG A 207 6.31 -10.32 8.80
C ARG A 207 6.58 -11.80 8.54
N MET A 208 6.07 -12.69 9.39
CA MET A 208 6.21 -14.13 9.20
C MET A 208 5.60 -14.58 7.86
N ILE A 209 4.40 -14.09 7.50
CA ILE A 209 3.82 -14.36 6.17
C ILE A 209 4.77 -13.85 5.08
N ALA A 210 5.22 -12.58 5.18
CA ALA A 210 6.11 -11.95 4.22
C ALA A 210 7.41 -12.73 4.00
N GLU A 211 8.04 -13.23 5.07
CA GLU A 211 9.25 -14.06 4.98
C GLU A 211 8.98 -15.39 4.29
N ASN A 212 7.89 -16.09 4.65
CA ASN A 212 7.55 -17.40 4.07
C ASN A 212 7.26 -17.32 2.57
N VAL A 213 6.63 -16.23 2.13
CA VAL A 213 6.23 -16.01 0.73
C VAL A 213 7.25 -15.18 -0.04
N ARG A 214 8.35 -14.77 0.61
CA ARG A 214 9.39 -13.90 0.03
C ARG A 214 8.77 -12.62 -0.54
N ALA A 215 8.00 -11.91 0.27
CA ALA A 215 7.44 -10.60 -0.02
C ALA A 215 8.02 -9.54 0.92
N ASP A 216 8.02 -8.30 0.46
CA ASP A 216 8.15 -7.13 1.33
C ASP A 216 6.77 -6.78 1.90
N TRP A 217 6.68 -5.80 2.80
CA TRP A 217 5.38 -5.39 3.30
C TRP A 217 5.28 -3.89 3.53
N VAL A 218 4.06 -3.36 3.43
CA VAL A 218 3.75 -1.96 3.66
C VAL A 218 2.67 -1.86 4.73
N SER A 219 2.80 -0.86 5.59
CA SER A 219 1.73 -0.41 6.46
C SER A 219 1.46 1.07 6.26
N PHE A 220 0.19 1.42 6.32
CA PHE A 220 -0.36 2.76 6.24
C PHE A 220 -0.87 3.26 7.60
N GLU A 221 -0.49 2.58 8.69
CA GLU A 221 -0.78 3.07 10.03
C GLU A 221 0.04 4.33 10.32
N THR A 222 -0.67 5.38 10.72
CA THR A 222 -0.11 6.71 10.95
C THR A 222 0.48 6.88 12.35
N ASP A 223 0.27 5.91 13.24
CA ASP A 223 0.79 5.99 14.59
C ASP A 223 2.25 5.54 14.62
N VAL A 224 3.15 6.52 14.54
CA VAL A 224 4.61 6.32 14.60
C VAL A 224 5.04 5.65 15.90
N ARG A 225 4.20 5.69 16.95
CA ARG A 225 4.46 5.05 18.25
C ARG A 225 4.15 3.56 18.26
N ARG A 226 3.41 3.05 17.26
CA ARG A 226 3.18 1.60 17.19
C ARG A 226 4.49 0.91 16.83
N PRO A 227 4.90 -0.10 17.62
CA PRO A 227 6.12 -0.81 17.37
C PRO A 227 6.00 -1.56 16.05
N ILE A 228 6.79 -1.14 15.07
CA ILE A 228 6.99 -1.95 13.88
C ILE A 228 8.15 -2.88 14.16
N VAL A 229 7.90 -4.16 13.94
CA VAL A 229 8.87 -5.22 14.15
C VAL A 229 9.85 -5.24 12.96
N VAL A 230 10.91 -4.44 13.06
CA VAL A 230 11.98 -4.27 12.05
C VAL A 230 13.25 -4.99 12.53
N ARG A 231 14.03 -5.60 11.63
CA ARG A 231 15.38 -6.12 11.93
C ARG A 231 16.43 -5.12 11.48
N GLU A 232 17.64 -5.24 12.01
CA GLU A 232 18.78 -4.37 11.68
C GLU A 232 19.05 -4.25 10.16
N GLN A 233 18.81 -5.33 9.40
CA GLN A 233 19.00 -5.36 7.95
C GLN A 233 17.81 -4.87 7.11
N ASP A 234 16.66 -4.62 7.72
CA ASP A 234 15.48 -4.18 6.98
C ASP A 234 15.62 -2.70 6.59
N VAL A 235 15.10 -2.36 5.41
CA VAL A 235 15.11 -0.97 4.94
C VAL A 235 13.71 -0.40 5.06
N GLU A 236 13.54 0.54 5.98
CA GLU A 236 12.32 1.30 6.10
C GLU A 236 12.34 2.53 5.18
N LEU A 237 11.36 2.61 4.30
CA LEU A 237 11.13 3.74 3.42
C LEU A 237 9.83 4.44 3.82
N PRO A 238 9.86 5.73 4.18
CA PRO A 238 8.63 6.46 4.43
C PRO A 238 7.84 6.59 3.12
N ILE A 239 6.52 6.73 3.21
CA ILE A 239 5.65 7.16 2.11
C ILE A 239 4.99 8.48 2.52
N SER A 240 5.09 9.49 1.65
CA SER A 240 4.54 10.81 1.94
C SER A 240 3.01 10.78 2.03
N ALA A 241 2.46 11.57 2.95
CA ALA A 241 1.02 11.75 3.10
C ALA A 241 0.34 12.14 1.78
N ASP A 242 0.96 13.04 1.01
CA ASP A 242 0.43 13.49 -0.28
C ASP A 242 0.32 12.38 -1.30
N PHE A 243 1.30 11.46 -1.34
CA PHE A 243 1.25 10.34 -2.28
C PHE A 243 0.13 9.38 -1.90
N VAL A 244 -0.06 9.12 -0.60
CA VAL A 244 -1.17 8.32 -0.08
C VAL A 244 -2.52 8.95 -0.44
N ASP A 245 -2.68 10.24 -0.17
CA ASP A 245 -3.92 10.98 -0.43
C ASP A 245 -4.19 11.15 -1.93
N TRP A 246 -3.15 11.24 -2.76
CA TRP A 246 -3.29 11.24 -4.21
C TRP A 246 -3.79 9.89 -4.72
N ALA A 247 -3.23 8.77 -4.28
CA ALA A 247 -3.65 7.45 -4.76
C ALA A 247 -5.10 7.12 -4.34
N ARG A 248 -5.49 7.54 -3.13
CA ARG A 248 -6.88 7.42 -2.64
C ARG A 248 -7.88 8.21 -3.49
N ARG A 249 -7.52 9.43 -3.92
CA ARG A 249 -8.40 10.32 -4.70
C ARG A 249 -8.33 10.13 -6.20
N SER A 250 -7.32 9.40 -6.69
CA SER A 250 -7.12 9.18 -8.12
C SER A 250 -8.23 8.33 -8.72
N THR A 251 -8.53 8.57 -9.99
CA THR A 251 -9.44 7.71 -10.75
C THR A 251 -8.71 6.44 -11.20
N PRO A 252 -9.44 5.35 -11.52
CA PRO A 252 -8.83 4.15 -12.11
C PRO A 252 -7.97 4.45 -13.34
N ALA A 253 -8.42 5.31 -14.24
CA ALA A 253 -7.66 5.71 -15.44
C ALA A 253 -6.35 6.44 -15.07
N THR A 254 -6.40 7.35 -14.09
CA THR A 254 -5.21 8.05 -13.58
C THR A 254 -4.18 7.06 -13.02
N ILE A 255 -4.64 6.07 -12.25
CA ILE A 255 -3.78 5.04 -11.68
C ILE A 255 -3.15 4.17 -12.76
N SER A 256 -3.94 3.75 -13.75
CA SER A 256 -3.44 2.95 -14.89
C SER A 256 -2.30 3.66 -15.62
N LEU A 257 -2.49 4.94 -15.95
CA LEU A 257 -1.45 5.78 -16.56
C LEU A 257 -0.22 5.94 -15.67
N ALA A 258 -0.44 6.19 -14.37
CA ALA A 258 0.65 6.32 -13.41
C ALA A 258 1.44 5.03 -13.24
N TRP A 259 0.78 3.89 -13.30
CA TRP A 259 1.41 2.58 -13.18
C TRP A 259 2.31 2.27 -14.37
N ASP A 260 1.88 2.59 -15.60
CA ASP A 260 2.73 2.46 -16.78
C ASP A 260 3.93 3.44 -16.72
N ALA A 261 3.65 4.73 -16.47
CA ALA A 261 4.66 5.79 -16.43
C ALA A 261 5.74 5.57 -15.35
N SER A 262 5.39 4.94 -14.22
CA SER A 262 6.32 4.69 -13.11
C SER A 262 7.13 3.40 -13.22
N ARG A 263 6.99 2.64 -14.31
CA ARG A 263 7.66 1.33 -14.48
C ARG A 263 9.18 1.38 -14.28
N SER A 264 9.86 2.37 -14.86
CA SER A 264 11.32 2.51 -14.70
C SER A 264 11.73 2.87 -13.27
N GLN A 265 10.90 3.65 -12.55
CA GLN A 265 11.20 4.02 -11.16
C GLN A 265 10.97 2.86 -10.20
N ARG A 266 9.96 2.01 -10.44
CA ARG A 266 9.78 0.75 -9.70
C ARG A 266 11.02 -0.13 -9.79
N LEU A 267 11.57 -0.33 -10.99
CA LEU A 267 12.78 -1.13 -11.19
C LEU A 267 13.97 -0.56 -10.42
N ARG A 268 14.19 0.76 -10.50
CA ARG A 268 15.27 1.44 -9.76
C ARG A 268 15.09 1.38 -8.24
N LEU A 269 13.85 1.46 -7.76
CA LEU A 269 13.53 1.32 -6.34
C LEU A 269 13.84 -0.10 -5.85
N ARG A 270 13.52 -1.13 -6.63
CA ARG A 270 13.85 -2.54 -6.34
C ARG A 270 15.35 -2.79 -6.31
N GLU A 271 16.11 -2.18 -7.23
CA GLU A 271 17.56 -2.31 -7.28
C GLU A 271 18.24 -1.63 -6.07
N ARG A 272 17.76 -0.43 -5.70
CA ARG A 272 18.32 0.37 -4.62
C ARG A 272 17.22 1.07 -3.84
N PRO A 273 16.75 0.45 -2.75
CA PRO A 273 15.66 0.99 -1.96
C PRO A 273 16.14 2.16 -1.13
N THR A 274 15.98 3.36 -1.65
CA THR A 274 16.31 4.59 -0.94
C THR A 274 15.13 5.53 -0.95
N TRP A 275 15.06 6.40 0.05
CA TRP A 275 14.01 7.42 0.13
C TRP A 275 13.98 8.30 -1.12
N GLY A 276 15.13 8.62 -1.70
CA GLY A 276 15.21 9.36 -2.96
C GLY A 276 14.48 8.66 -4.12
N ARG A 277 14.63 7.34 -4.25
CA ARG A 277 13.94 6.55 -5.29
C ARG A 277 12.45 6.45 -5.04
N MET A 278 12.02 6.30 -3.79
CA MET A 278 10.59 6.31 -3.44
C MET A 278 9.95 7.66 -3.81
N ARG A 279 10.66 8.77 -3.55
CA ARG A 279 10.22 10.10 -3.95
C ARG A 279 10.15 10.26 -5.47
N ASP A 280 11.16 9.79 -6.20
CA ASP A 280 11.16 9.84 -7.67
C ASP A 280 9.96 9.07 -8.25
N LEU A 281 9.65 7.91 -7.67
CA LEU A 281 8.46 7.12 -8.02
C LEU A 281 7.17 7.89 -7.74
N ALA A 282 7.02 8.43 -6.53
CA ALA A 282 5.85 9.23 -6.15
C ALA A 282 5.67 10.46 -7.05
N PHE A 283 6.77 11.14 -7.40
CA PHE A 283 6.75 12.27 -8.32
C PHE A 283 6.28 11.84 -9.71
N VAL A 284 6.87 10.80 -10.30
CA VAL A 284 6.47 10.32 -11.63
C VAL A 284 5.00 9.87 -11.65
N ALA A 285 4.56 9.14 -10.63
CA ALA A 285 3.18 8.68 -10.52
C ALA A 285 2.19 9.86 -10.44
N THR A 286 2.46 10.84 -9.57
CA THR A 286 1.59 12.01 -9.38
C THR A 286 1.55 12.91 -10.62
N GLN A 287 2.66 13.02 -11.37
CA GLN A 287 2.71 13.78 -12.62
C GLN A 287 2.04 13.05 -13.80
N ALA A 288 1.99 11.72 -13.82
CA ALA A 288 1.27 11.00 -14.88
C ALA A 288 -0.23 11.33 -14.89
N GLY A 289 -0.79 11.61 -13.71
CA GLY A 289 -2.18 12.07 -13.55
C GLY A 289 -2.39 13.55 -13.82
N SER A 290 -1.34 14.36 -13.85
CA SER A 290 -1.41 15.79 -14.17
C SER A 290 -1.46 16.00 -15.68
N VAL A 291 -2.37 15.30 -16.36
CA VAL A 291 -2.73 15.64 -17.75
C VAL A 291 -3.29 17.06 -17.70
N ARG A 292 -2.43 18.05 -18.00
CA ARG A 292 -2.85 19.42 -18.21
C ARG A 292 -3.98 19.35 -19.23
N THR A 293 -5.18 19.77 -18.82
CA THR A 293 -6.32 19.83 -19.73
C THR A 293 -5.88 20.56 -21.01
N ARG A 294 -6.45 20.21 -22.17
CA ARG A 294 -6.12 20.89 -23.44
C ARG A 294 -6.15 22.41 -23.28
N ARG A 295 -7.09 22.93 -22.46
CA ARG A 295 -7.16 24.33 -22.04
C ARG A 295 -5.95 24.79 -21.24
N ALA A 296 -5.51 24.07 -20.20
CA ALA A 296 -4.32 24.42 -19.42
C ALA A 296 -3.02 24.39 -20.24
N VAL A 297 -2.89 23.47 -21.20
CA VAL A 297 -1.77 23.46 -22.15
C VAL A 297 -1.85 24.66 -23.08
N LEU A 298 -3.02 24.94 -23.66
CA LEU A 298 -3.23 26.09 -24.54
C LEU A 298 -2.99 27.41 -23.82
N THR A 299 -3.53 27.60 -22.62
CA THR A 299 -3.33 28.84 -21.84
C THR A 299 -1.88 29.00 -21.42
N GLY A 300 -1.24 27.93 -20.94
CA GLY A 300 0.18 27.95 -20.58
C GLY A 300 1.08 28.26 -21.78
N SER A 301 0.83 27.64 -22.94
CA SER A 301 1.59 27.90 -24.18
C SER A 301 1.31 29.29 -24.74
N THR A 302 0.07 29.77 -24.71
CA THR A 302 -0.31 31.12 -25.16
C THR A 302 0.35 32.18 -24.29
N ALA A 303 0.35 32.00 -22.97
CA ALA A 303 1.04 32.90 -22.04
C ALA A 303 2.55 32.94 -22.32
N LYS A 304 3.19 31.79 -22.55
CA LYS A 304 4.61 31.72 -22.93
C LYS A 304 4.90 32.44 -24.24
N VAL A 305 4.05 32.28 -25.26
CA VAL A 305 4.19 32.98 -26.55
C VAL A 305 4.02 34.49 -26.38
N LEU A 306 3.00 34.94 -25.64
CA LEU A 306 2.79 36.36 -25.36
C LEU A 306 3.98 36.98 -24.62
N ILE A 307 4.54 36.29 -23.63
CA ILE A 307 5.72 36.78 -22.91
C ILE A 307 6.95 36.81 -23.82
N ALA A 308 7.14 35.79 -24.66
CA ALA A 308 8.22 35.80 -25.64
C ALA A 308 8.09 36.99 -26.62
N ILE A 309 6.87 37.29 -27.08
CA ILE A 309 6.59 38.47 -27.92
C ILE A 309 6.92 39.76 -27.16
N VAL A 310 6.51 39.90 -25.91
CA VAL A 310 6.83 41.07 -25.06
C VAL A 310 8.34 41.24 -24.91
N VAL A 311 9.08 40.17 -24.62
CA VAL A 311 10.55 40.20 -24.52
C VAL A 311 11.20 40.62 -25.84
N ILE A 312 10.73 40.10 -26.98
CA ILE A 312 11.24 40.48 -28.32
C ILE A 312 10.98 41.96 -28.60
N VAL A 313 9.78 42.46 -28.30
CA VAL A 313 9.42 43.87 -28.51
C VAL A 313 10.26 44.80 -27.63
N LEU A 314 10.47 44.45 -26.36
CA LEU A 314 11.30 45.22 -25.43
C LEU A 314 12.80 45.20 -25.81
N ALA A 315 13.24 44.17 -26.55
CA ALA A 315 14.60 44.08 -27.07
C ALA A 315 14.84 44.87 -28.38
N LEU A 316 13.81 45.46 -28.98
CA LEU A 316 13.97 46.25 -30.20
C LEU A 316 14.72 47.57 -29.91
N PRO A 317 15.72 47.93 -30.72
CA PRO A 317 16.63 49.06 -30.45
C PRO A 317 15.94 50.43 -30.47
N GLN A 318 14.71 50.50 -30.98
CA GLN A 318 13.93 51.72 -31.14
C GLN A 318 13.32 52.21 -29.81
N TRP A 319 13.32 51.36 -28.78
CA TRP A 319 12.58 51.61 -27.53
C TRP A 319 13.50 51.95 -26.35
N ASP A 320 14.83 51.81 -26.47
CA ASP A 320 15.83 52.13 -25.43
C ASP A 320 15.58 51.47 -24.05
N ILE A 321 14.82 50.36 -24.02
CA ILE A 321 14.48 49.58 -22.81
C ILE A 321 15.53 48.50 -22.51
N GLY A 322 16.51 48.31 -23.39
CA GLY A 322 17.57 47.29 -23.25
C GLY A 322 18.59 47.53 -22.13
N ALA A 323 18.54 48.69 -21.44
CA ALA A 323 19.37 48.93 -20.28
C ALA A 323 18.94 48.01 -19.11
N LEU A 324 19.90 47.31 -18.49
CA LEU A 324 19.69 46.46 -17.31
C LEU A 324 19.05 47.20 -16.13
N ASP A 325 19.06 48.54 -16.16
CA ASP A 325 18.47 49.42 -15.16
C ASP A 325 16.96 49.68 -15.39
N ASN A 326 16.38 49.21 -16.49
CA ASN A 326 14.96 49.42 -16.76
C ASN A 326 14.09 48.43 -15.95
N PRO A 327 13.18 48.93 -15.09
CA PRO A 327 12.33 48.07 -14.26
C PRO A 327 11.41 47.15 -15.09
N TRP A 328 11.04 47.54 -16.31
CA TRP A 328 10.18 46.74 -17.18
C TRP A 328 10.86 45.49 -17.73
N THR A 329 12.18 45.54 -17.92
CA THR A 329 12.99 44.37 -18.31
C THR A 329 12.97 43.31 -17.20
N TRP A 330 13.04 43.73 -15.95
CA TRP A 330 12.91 42.85 -14.79
C TRP A 330 11.50 42.29 -14.62
N VAL A 331 10.45 43.08 -14.89
CA VAL A 331 9.05 42.60 -14.88
C VAL A 331 8.84 41.55 -15.98
N ALA A 332 9.35 41.78 -17.20
CA ALA A 332 9.25 40.81 -18.29
C ALA A 332 10.04 39.52 -17.98
N PHE A 333 11.24 39.64 -17.40
CA PHE A 333 12.03 38.50 -16.95
C PHE A 333 11.33 37.72 -15.84
N ALA A 334 10.79 38.40 -14.82
CA ALA A 334 10.03 37.77 -13.75
C ALA A 334 8.77 37.07 -14.28
N GLY A 335 8.05 37.68 -15.24
CA GLY A 335 6.92 37.06 -15.92
C GLY A 335 7.30 35.83 -16.73
N ALA A 336 8.42 35.87 -17.45
CA ALA A 336 8.96 34.71 -18.16
C ALA A 336 9.33 33.60 -17.19
N LEU A 337 9.99 33.91 -16.09
CA LEU A 337 10.36 32.94 -15.05
C LEU A 337 9.10 32.34 -14.41
N LEU A 338 8.09 33.16 -14.10
CA LEU A 338 6.80 32.74 -13.54
C LEU A 338 5.99 31.78 -14.44
N THR A 339 6.15 31.88 -15.76
CA THR A 339 5.39 31.05 -16.72
C THR A 339 6.17 29.87 -17.29
N THR A 340 7.50 29.93 -17.26
CA THR A 340 8.37 28.85 -17.73
C THR A 340 8.69 27.85 -16.65
N VAL A 341 8.87 28.31 -15.41
CA VAL A 341 9.11 27.44 -14.27
C VAL A 341 7.82 26.67 -13.94
N PRO A 342 7.86 25.33 -13.90
CA PRO A 342 6.70 24.54 -13.51
C PRO A 342 6.52 24.60 -11.99
N PHE A 343 5.96 25.71 -11.47
CA PHE A 343 5.77 25.90 -10.03
C PHE A 343 4.99 24.76 -9.39
N ASP A 344 4.01 24.17 -10.08
CA ASP A 344 3.28 22.99 -9.59
C ASP A 344 4.23 21.80 -9.36
N SER A 345 5.20 21.58 -10.25
CA SER A 345 6.20 20.52 -10.10
C SER A 345 7.19 20.83 -8.98
N LEU A 346 7.54 22.11 -8.78
CA LEU A 346 8.39 22.54 -7.66
C LEU A 346 7.67 22.42 -6.31
N LEU A 347 6.37 22.77 -6.25
CA LEU A 347 5.53 22.63 -5.07
C LEU A 347 5.32 21.15 -4.74
N ALA A 348 5.03 20.32 -5.74
CA ALA A 348 4.96 18.87 -5.57
C ALA A 348 6.30 18.29 -5.09
N LEU A 349 7.43 18.73 -5.64
CA LEU A 349 8.75 18.30 -5.16
C LEU A 349 8.99 18.74 -3.71
N ARG A 350 8.59 19.96 -3.36
CA ARG A 350 8.71 20.51 -2.00
C ARG A 350 7.85 19.73 -1.01
N SER A 351 6.63 19.39 -1.37
CA SER A 351 5.75 18.65 -0.47
C SER A 351 6.28 17.23 -0.23
N LEU A 352 6.85 16.60 -1.27
CA LEU A 352 7.55 15.33 -1.15
C LEU A 352 8.90 15.39 -0.40
N LEU A 353 9.45 16.57 -0.13
CA LEU A 353 10.65 16.72 0.72
C LEU A 353 10.31 16.59 2.21
N THR A 354 9.06 16.81 2.61
CA THR A 354 8.66 16.70 4.01
C THR A 354 8.63 15.24 4.45
N ARG A 355 9.46 14.90 5.44
CA ARG A 355 9.42 13.59 6.12
C ARG A 355 8.27 13.59 7.14
N ALA A 356 7.04 13.55 6.64
CA ALA A 356 5.86 13.29 7.45
C ALA A 356 5.25 11.95 6.99
N PRO A 357 5.84 10.81 7.39
CA PRO A 357 5.35 9.52 6.96
C PRO A 357 3.96 9.27 7.51
N ARG A 358 2.99 9.07 6.61
CA ARG A 358 1.71 8.44 6.97
C ARG A 358 1.72 6.93 6.74
N ALA A 359 2.67 6.45 5.94
CA ALA A 359 2.87 5.04 5.70
C ALA A 359 4.37 4.72 5.76
N ARG A 360 4.67 3.47 6.08
CA ARG A 360 6.01 2.92 6.20
C ARG A 360 6.08 1.67 5.33
N PHE A 361 6.98 1.70 4.36
CA PHE A 361 7.27 0.56 3.50
C PHE A 361 8.52 -0.13 4.02
N VAL A 362 8.37 -1.37 4.47
CA VAL A 362 9.46 -2.13 5.06
C VAL A 362 9.91 -3.18 4.06
N LEU A 363 11.17 -3.07 3.67
CA LEU A 363 11.81 -3.97 2.75
C LEU A 363 12.63 -4.98 3.51
N TYR A 364 12.34 -6.25 3.26
CA TYR A 364 13.04 -7.34 3.90
C TYR A 364 14.45 -7.45 3.32
N GLY A 365 15.45 -7.16 4.16
CA GLY A 365 16.84 -7.46 3.85
C GLY A 365 17.07 -8.96 3.95
N ARG A 366 17.28 -9.65 2.82
CA ARG A 366 17.85 -11.01 2.88
C ARG A 366 19.23 -10.93 3.50
N SER A 367 19.46 -11.61 4.62
CA SER A 367 20.83 -11.92 5.04
C SER A 367 21.50 -12.66 3.89
N SER A 368 22.70 -12.25 3.54
CA SER A 368 23.54 -12.92 2.52
C SER A 368 23.95 -14.34 2.94
N ASP A 369 23.60 -14.75 4.15
CA ASP A 369 23.92 -16.06 4.71
C ASP A 369 22.80 -17.05 4.36
N GLY A 370 22.93 -17.67 3.18
CA GLY A 370 22.08 -18.76 2.70
C GLY A 370 22.80 -19.56 1.63
#